data_AF-A0A1P8WTR2-F1
#
_entry.id   AF-A0A1P8WTR2-F1
#
_cell.length_a   1.000
_cell.length_b   1.000
_cell.length_c   1.000
_cell.angle_alpha   90.00
_cell.angle_beta   90.00
_cell.angle_gamma   90.00
#
_symmetry.space_group_name_H-M   'P 1'
#
loop_
_entity.id
_entity.type
_entity.pdbx_description
1 polymer ?
#
loop_
_entity_poly.entity_id
_entity_poly.type
_entity_poly.pdbx_seq_one_letter_code
_entity_poly.pdbx_strand_id
1 'polypeptide(L)'
;MDEENITDAQFARIEREIFIGFYTVRKLLEATGKVSPETRDLQVSLKCYPKRTGQPLVDWYNRGEFWELYDLDGGRSEQRDVLYVAHQMVHSFIFVLSGHDDDGHGVFFTSDRDKKTRLSFITTSEIARIFEIVGNDYLSGFNAWRDPDTGEMKWAVPPRRSQPPDGNRDRTGGRRRI
;
A
#
# COMPACT_ATOMS: atom_id res chain seq x y z
N MET A 1 13.18 24.92 18.42
CA MET A 1 12.76 23.54 18.14
C MET A 1 12.65 23.53 16.64
N ASP A 2 13.72 23.07 15.99
CA ASP A 2 13.93 23.34 14.57
C ASP A 2 12.97 22.45 13.78
N GLU A 3 11.93 23.06 13.21
CA GLU A 3 11.13 22.45 12.16
C GLU A 3 12.09 22.09 11.03
N GLU A 4 12.38 20.79 10.91
CA GLU A 4 13.22 20.26 9.85
C GLU A 4 12.51 20.52 8.52
N ASN A 5 12.87 21.63 7.88
CA ASN A 5 12.18 22.14 6.71
C ASN A 5 12.51 21.23 5.52
N ILE A 6 11.63 20.27 5.25
CA ILE A 6 11.76 19.32 4.14
C ILE A 6 11.81 20.12 2.83
N THR A 7 12.92 20.00 2.11
CA THR A 7 13.10 20.64 0.80
C THR A 7 12.22 20.01 -0.27
N ASP A 8 11.90 20.75 -1.33
CA ASP A 8 11.18 20.22 -2.51
C ASP A 8 11.85 18.96 -3.08
N ALA A 9 13.18 18.89 -3.01
CA ALA A 9 13.94 17.71 -3.45
C ALA A 9 13.68 16.48 -2.57
N GLN A 10 13.49 16.67 -1.26
CA GLN A 10 13.10 15.60 -0.34
C GLN A 10 11.65 15.17 -0.57
N PHE A 11 10.72 16.11 -0.79
CA PHE A 11 9.34 15.78 -1.15
C PHE A 11 9.27 14.97 -2.43
N ALA A 12 9.93 15.42 -3.50
CA ALA A 12 9.98 14.70 -4.77
C ALA A 12 10.59 13.30 -4.63
N ARG A 13 11.59 13.13 -3.73
CA ARG A 13 12.15 11.82 -3.42
C ARG A 13 11.13 10.93 -2.72
N ILE A 14 10.46 11.41 -1.68
CA ILE A 14 9.43 10.64 -0.95
C ILE A 14 8.32 10.19 -1.92
N GLU A 15 7.80 11.13 -2.72
CA GLU A 15 6.81 10.85 -3.74
C GLU A 15 7.30 9.74 -4.68
N ARG A 16 8.51 9.89 -5.26
CA ARG A 16 9.09 8.89 -6.14
C ARG A 16 9.19 7.50 -5.50
N GLU A 17 9.67 7.40 -4.26
CA GLU A 17 9.79 6.12 -3.56
C GLU A 17 8.41 5.47 -3.33
N ILE A 18 7.39 6.26 -2.98
CA ILE A 18 6.00 5.79 -2.82
C ILE A 18 5.47 5.26 -4.16
N PHE A 19 5.63 6.01 -5.25
CA PHE A 19 5.15 5.59 -6.57
C PHE A 19 5.85 4.32 -7.06
N ILE A 20 7.17 4.23 -6.93
CA ILE A 20 7.94 3.04 -7.33
C ILE A 20 7.55 1.84 -6.45
N GLY A 21 7.38 2.06 -5.15
CA GLY A 21 6.93 1.04 -4.20
C GLY A 21 5.56 0.48 -4.57
N PHE A 22 4.56 1.33 -4.76
CA PHE A 22 3.20 0.88 -5.14
C PHE A 22 3.14 0.31 -6.56
N TYR A 23 3.93 0.81 -7.50
CA TYR A 23 4.07 0.17 -8.81
C TYR A 23 4.59 -1.27 -8.66
N THR A 24 5.61 -1.48 -7.82
CA THR A 24 6.19 -2.81 -7.56
C THR A 24 5.19 -3.74 -6.87
N VAL A 25 4.49 -3.25 -5.82
CA VAL A 25 3.42 -3.97 -5.13
C VAL A 25 2.35 -4.41 -6.13
N ARG A 26 1.86 -3.51 -6.98
CA ARG A 26 0.90 -3.85 -8.04
C ARG A 26 1.42 -4.96 -8.95
N LYS A 27 2.66 -4.82 -9.45
CA LYS A 27 3.26 -5.81 -10.36
C LYS A 27 3.35 -7.19 -9.73
N LEU A 28 3.64 -7.27 -8.43
CA LEU A 28 3.69 -8.54 -7.69
C LEU A 28 2.29 -9.13 -7.46
N LEU A 29 1.30 -8.30 -7.10
CA LEU A 29 -0.08 -8.73 -6.87
C LEU A 29 -0.79 -9.19 -8.15
N GLU A 30 -0.55 -8.52 -9.27
CA GLU A 30 -1.08 -8.90 -10.59
C GLU A 30 -0.38 -10.13 -11.16
N ALA A 31 0.87 -10.37 -10.75
CA ALA A 31 1.61 -11.54 -11.20
C ALA A 31 1.14 -12.82 -10.48
N THR A 32 0.81 -13.80 -11.31
CA THR A 32 0.61 -15.18 -10.92
C THR A 32 1.77 -15.70 -10.07
N GLY A 33 1.46 -16.25 -8.89
CA GLY A 33 2.43 -16.96 -8.06
C GLY A 33 3.61 -16.14 -7.56
N LYS A 34 3.47 -14.81 -7.41
CA LYS A 34 4.51 -13.93 -6.85
C LYS A 34 4.26 -13.50 -5.41
N VAL A 35 3.01 -13.59 -4.97
CA VAL A 35 2.56 -13.30 -3.60
C VAL A 35 1.67 -14.42 -3.10
N SER A 36 1.68 -14.64 -1.80
CA SER A 36 0.81 -15.59 -1.11
C SER A 36 -0.66 -15.12 -1.15
N PRO A 37 -1.62 -16.06 -1.01
CA PRO A 37 -3.04 -15.70 -0.91
C PRO A 37 -3.30 -14.68 0.20
N GLU A 38 -2.65 -14.83 1.35
CA GLU A 38 -2.81 -13.95 2.51
C GLU A 38 -2.39 -12.50 2.20
N THR A 39 -1.29 -12.31 1.47
CA THR A 39 -0.86 -10.98 1.01
C THR A 39 -1.77 -10.43 -0.08
N ARG A 40 -2.28 -11.29 -0.98
CA ARG A 40 -3.20 -10.87 -2.04
C ARG A 40 -4.52 -10.34 -1.48
N ASP A 41 -5.01 -10.96 -0.41
CA ASP A 41 -6.27 -10.61 0.24
C ASP A 41 -6.10 -9.54 1.35
N LEU A 42 -4.90 -8.97 1.48
CA LEU A 42 -4.57 -7.96 2.49
C LEU A 42 -5.51 -6.75 2.39
N GLN A 43 -6.19 -6.49 3.49
CA GLN A 43 -7.01 -5.28 3.67
C GLN A 43 -6.18 -4.14 4.26
N VAL A 44 -6.38 -2.95 3.70
CA VAL A 44 -5.73 -1.70 4.07
C VAL A 44 -6.80 -0.74 4.59
N SER A 45 -6.49 -0.08 5.70
CA SER A 45 -7.37 0.95 6.26
C SER A 45 -7.09 2.31 5.63
N LEU A 46 -8.14 2.93 5.10
CA LEU A 46 -8.11 4.26 4.52
C LEU A 46 -9.11 5.17 5.25
N LYS A 47 -8.85 6.49 5.26
CA LYS A 47 -9.91 7.48 5.44
C LYS A 47 -10.43 7.89 4.05
N CYS A 48 -11.73 8.04 3.90
CA CYS A 48 -12.36 8.51 2.67
C CYS A 48 -13.22 9.74 2.95
N TYR A 49 -13.03 10.77 2.12
CA TYR A 49 -13.69 12.05 2.20
C TYR A 49 -14.57 12.24 0.97
N PRO A 50 -15.89 12.45 1.13
CA PRO A 50 -16.78 12.60 -0.01
C PRO A 50 -16.54 13.93 -0.72
N LYS A 51 -16.82 13.96 -2.04
CA LYS A 51 -16.86 15.21 -2.79
C LYS A 51 -17.98 16.10 -2.23
N ARG A 52 -17.69 17.38 -1.95
CA ARG A 52 -18.71 18.34 -1.49
C ARG A 52 -19.75 18.60 -2.60
N THR A 53 -21.01 18.64 -2.21
CA THR A 53 -22.12 19.01 -3.11
C THR A 53 -22.01 20.48 -3.53
N GLY A 54 -22.30 20.79 -4.79
CA GLY A 54 -22.27 22.16 -5.33
C GLY A 54 -20.89 22.67 -5.73
N GLN A 55 -19.82 21.97 -5.37
CA GLN A 55 -18.46 22.30 -5.81
C GLN A 55 -18.21 21.82 -7.25
N PRO A 56 -17.30 22.48 -8.01
CA PRO A 56 -17.04 22.14 -9.40
C PRO A 56 -16.45 20.75 -9.57
N LEU A 57 -16.44 20.27 -10.83
CA LEU A 57 -15.73 19.06 -11.21
C LEU A 57 -14.23 19.23 -10.94
N VAL A 58 -13.59 18.16 -10.49
CA VAL A 58 -12.15 18.16 -10.21
C VAL A 58 -11.38 18.03 -11.52
N ASP A 59 -10.52 19.00 -11.79
CA ASP A 59 -9.69 19.10 -12.98
C ASP A 59 -8.28 19.64 -12.66
N TRP A 60 -7.48 19.88 -13.70
CA TRP A 60 -6.08 20.30 -13.55
C TRP A 60 -5.92 21.68 -12.91
N TYR A 61 -6.92 22.55 -13.01
CA TYR A 61 -6.87 23.92 -12.51
C TYR A 61 -7.21 24.01 -11.02
N ASN A 62 -8.12 23.17 -10.53
CA ASN A 62 -8.58 23.22 -9.14
C ASN A 62 -8.06 22.09 -8.24
N ARG A 63 -7.34 21.10 -8.78
CA ARG A 63 -6.84 19.96 -7.97
C ARG A 63 -5.92 20.34 -6.81
N GLY A 64 -5.25 21.50 -6.89
CA GLY A 64 -4.42 22.03 -5.81
C GLY A 64 -5.25 22.36 -4.56
N GLU A 65 -6.47 22.88 -4.77
CA GLU A 65 -7.39 23.34 -3.72
C GLU A 65 -8.33 22.20 -3.26
N PHE A 66 -7.80 20.99 -3.11
CA PHE A 66 -8.63 19.81 -2.85
C PHE A 66 -9.42 19.93 -1.53
N TRP A 67 -8.93 20.70 -0.56
CA TRP A 67 -9.62 20.99 0.70
C TRP A 67 -10.95 21.73 0.51
N GLU A 68 -11.10 22.51 -0.56
CA GLU A 68 -12.38 23.16 -0.90
C GLU A 68 -13.33 22.20 -1.63
N LEU A 69 -12.78 21.21 -2.32
CA LEU A 69 -13.52 20.30 -3.19
C LEU A 69 -14.12 19.11 -2.42
N TYR A 70 -13.47 18.66 -1.36
CA TYR A 70 -13.85 17.49 -0.56
C TYR A 70 -14.15 17.84 0.89
N ASP A 71 -14.97 17.03 1.53
CA ASP A 71 -15.35 17.20 2.93
C ASP A 71 -14.34 16.52 3.86
N LEU A 72 -13.28 17.25 4.23
CA LEU A 72 -12.20 16.73 5.08
C LEU A 72 -12.63 16.49 6.54
N ASP A 73 -13.74 17.10 6.98
CA ASP A 73 -14.30 16.89 8.32
C ASP A 73 -15.16 15.61 8.37
N GLY A 74 -15.81 15.26 7.25
CA GLY A 74 -16.69 14.10 7.10
C GLY A 74 -15.98 12.78 6.79
N GLY A 75 -14.71 12.64 7.18
CA GLY A 75 -13.89 11.47 6.88
C GLY A 75 -14.44 10.19 7.49
N ARG A 76 -14.59 9.14 6.67
CA ARG A 76 -14.99 7.79 7.14
C ARG A 76 -13.88 6.77 6.92
N SER A 77 -13.71 5.85 7.87
CA SER A 77 -12.83 4.70 7.68
C SER A 77 -13.41 3.73 6.65
N GLU A 78 -12.57 3.23 5.76
CA GLU A 78 -12.94 2.28 4.70
C GLU A 78 -11.81 1.24 4.54
N GLN A 79 -12.17 -0.04 4.46
CA GLN A 79 -11.23 -1.12 4.17
C GLN A 79 -11.20 -1.39 2.67
N ARG A 80 -9.99 -1.53 2.11
CA ARG A 80 -9.79 -1.86 0.70
C ARG A 80 -8.68 -2.87 0.50
N ASP A 81 -8.81 -3.70 -0.53
CA ASP A 81 -7.76 -4.60 -0.95
C ASP A 81 -6.49 -3.82 -1.35
N VAL A 82 -5.32 -4.33 -0.98
CA VAL A 82 -4.03 -3.70 -1.30
C VAL A 82 -3.84 -3.45 -2.80
N LEU A 83 -4.40 -4.31 -3.67
CA LEU A 83 -4.35 -4.11 -5.12
C LEU A 83 -5.13 -2.87 -5.56
N TYR A 84 -6.28 -2.60 -4.96
CA TYR A 84 -7.05 -1.38 -5.22
C TYR A 84 -6.23 -0.14 -4.83
N VAL A 85 -5.59 -0.16 -3.66
CA VAL A 85 -4.74 0.95 -3.21
C VAL A 85 -3.57 1.17 -4.17
N ALA A 86 -2.89 0.10 -4.58
CA ALA A 86 -1.78 0.18 -5.52
C ALA A 86 -2.20 0.72 -6.90
N HIS A 87 -3.38 0.34 -7.40
CA HIS A 87 -3.95 0.94 -8.62
C HIS A 87 -4.22 2.43 -8.45
N GLN A 88 -4.86 2.83 -7.35
CA GLN A 88 -5.20 4.23 -7.11
C GLN A 88 -3.95 5.11 -6.96
N MET A 89 -2.90 4.59 -6.33
CA MET A 89 -1.62 5.29 -6.18
C MET A 89 -0.95 5.50 -7.54
N VAL A 90 -0.80 4.46 -8.36
CA VAL A 90 -0.14 4.56 -9.67
C VAL A 90 -0.93 5.43 -10.65
N HIS A 91 -2.25 5.51 -10.48
CA HIS A 91 -3.16 6.30 -11.33
C HIS A 91 -3.71 7.56 -10.63
N SER A 92 -3.00 8.07 -9.63
CA SER A 92 -3.45 9.21 -8.85
C SER A 92 -3.51 10.49 -9.69
N PHE A 93 -4.67 11.13 -9.71
CA PHE A 93 -4.89 12.46 -10.28
C PHE A 93 -4.54 13.58 -9.27
N ILE A 94 -4.91 13.35 -8.01
CA ILE A 94 -4.41 14.10 -6.84
C ILE A 94 -3.49 13.15 -6.08
N PHE A 95 -2.30 13.62 -5.74
CA PHE A 95 -1.37 13.01 -4.82
C PHE A 95 -0.72 14.14 -4.02
N VAL A 96 -1.01 14.21 -2.72
CA VAL A 96 -0.48 15.26 -1.84
C VAL A 96 -0.01 14.63 -0.54
N LEU A 97 1.27 14.82 -0.24
CA LEU A 97 1.84 14.45 1.05
C LEU A 97 1.30 15.40 2.13
N SER A 98 0.77 14.83 3.21
CA SER A 98 0.32 15.58 4.37
C SER A 98 1.20 15.26 5.56
N GLY A 99 1.60 16.28 6.31
CA GLY A 99 2.44 16.15 7.48
C GLY A 99 2.03 17.07 8.63
N HIS A 100 0.72 17.21 8.87
CA HIS A 100 0.21 18.06 9.93
C HIS A 100 -0.31 17.28 11.14
N ASP A 101 -0.22 17.92 12.31
CA ASP A 101 -0.41 17.28 13.62
C ASP A 101 -1.82 16.71 13.86
N ASP A 102 -2.84 17.24 13.19
CA ASP A 102 -4.25 16.84 13.44
C ASP A 102 -4.70 15.57 12.65
N ASP A 103 -4.19 15.37 11.43
CA ASP A 103 -4.57 14.23 10.57
C ASP A 103 -3.53 13.10 10.50
N GLY A 104 -2.32 13.37 11.04
CA GLY A 104 -1.17 12.49 10.98
C GLY A 104 -0.41 12.57 9.65
N HIS A 105 0.77 11.94 9.61
CA HIS A 105 1.57 11.87 8.39
C HIS A 105 0.98 10.86 7.40
N GLY A 106 0.81 11.27 6.14
CA GLY A 106 0.21 10.42 5.13
C GLY A 106 0.10 11.05 3.75
N VAL A 107 -0.79 10.49 2.95
CA VAL A 107 -0.99 10.89 1.55
C VAL A 107 -2.48 11.02 1.27
N PHE A 108 -2.90 12.19 0.80
CA PHE A 108 -4.19 12.35 0.14
C PHE A 108 -4.07 11.95 -1.32
N PHE A 109 -4.97 11.10 -1.79
CA PHE A 109 -4.97 10.63 -3.16
C PHE A 109 -6.36 10.33 -3.71
N THR A 110 -6.52 10.50 -5.02
CA THR A 110 -7.67 9.98 -5.77
C THR A 110 -7.28 9.78 -7.22
N SER A 111 -7.90 8.82 -7.91
CA SER A 111 -7.66 8.59 -9.32
C SER A 111 -8.55 9.45 -10.22
N ASP A 112 -8.25 9.47 -11.52
CA ASP A 112 -9.09 10.13 -12.52
C ASP A 112 -10.55 9.64 -12.50
N ARG A 113 -10.75 8.36 -12.18
CA ARG A 113 -12.06 7.73 -12.10
C ARG A 113 -12.82 8.18 -10.85
N ASP A 114 -12.12 8.28 -9.73
CA ASP A 114 -12.75 8.44 -8.42
C ASP A 114 -12.85 9.89 -7.94
N LYS A 115 -12.10 10.82 -8.57
CA LYS A 115 -12.10 12.25 -8.24
C LYS A 115 -13.47 12.93 -8.25
N LYS A 116 -14.46 12.33 -8.92
CA LYS A 116 -15.84 12.85 -8.94
C LYS A 116 -16.61 12.50 -7.67
N THR A 117 -16.11 11.58 -6.85
CA THR A 117 -16.86 10.98 -5.75
C THR A 117 -16.14 11.06 -4.42
N ARG A 118 -14.82 10.86 -4.39
CA ARG A 118 -14.08 10.73 -3.14
C ARG A 118 -12.61 11.14 -3.27
N LEU A 119 -12.07 11.58 -2.14
CA LEU A 119 -10.65 11.67 -1.86
C LEU A 119 -10.33 10.63 -0.79
N SER A 120 -9.21 9.93 -0.93
CA SER A 120 -8.75 8.95 0.04
C SER A 120 -7.52 9.47 0.77
N PHE A 121 -7.30 8.98 1.98
CA PHE A 121 -6.10 9.22 2.75
C PHE A 121 -5.58 7.92 3.34
N ILE A 122 -4.28 7.71 3.21
CA ILE A 122 -3.55 6.60 3.81
C ILE A 122 -2.41 7.15 4.65
N THR A 123 -2.18 6.57 5.81
CA THR A 123 -1.07 6.98 6.69
C THR A 123 0.26 6.45 6.19
N THR A 124 1.36 7.12 6.54
CA THR A 124 2.71 6.61 6.26
C THR A 124 2.96 5.25 6.92
N SER A 125 2.38 5.00 8.10
CA SER A 125 2.45 3.71 8.78
C SER A 125 1.78 2.58 7.98
N GLU A 126 0.62 2.83 7.38
CA GLU A 126 -0.04 1.83 6.53
C GLU A 126 0.75 1.60 5.23
N ILE A 127 1.32 2.65 4.63
CA ILE A 127 2.21 2.49 3.46
C ILE A 127 3.41 1.60 3.82
N ALA A 128 4.10 1.90 4.93
CA ALA A 128 5.25 1.13 5.39
C ALA A 128 4.87 -0.33 5.66
N ARG A 129 3.73 -0.56 6.33
CA ARG A 129 3.18 -1.89 6.58
C ARG A 129 2.93 -2.68 5.29
N ILE A 130 2.36 -2.04 4.27
CA ILE A 130 2.13 -2.70 2.97
C ILE A 130 3.47 -3.12 2.35
N PHE A 131 4.44 -2.21 2.30
CA PHE A 131 5.75 -2.51 1.71
C PHE A 131 6.49 -3.60 2.50
N GLU A 132 6.38 -3.60 3.82
CA GLU A 132 6.99 -4.64 4.66
C GLU A 132 6.32 -6.00 4.45
N ILE A 133 4.99 -6.07 4.43
CA ILE A 133 4.27 -7.34 4.22
C ILE A 133 4.58 -7.90 2.84
N VAL A 134 4.44 -7.09 1.80
CA VAL A 134 4.66 -7.53 0.41
C VAL A 134 6.14 -7.84 0.16
N GLY A 135 7.05 -7.03 0.69
CA GLY A 135 8.50 -7.21 0.52
C GLY A 135 9.04 -8.45 1.24
N ASN A 136 8.42 -8.86 2.34
CA ASN A 136 8.79 -10.05 3.11
C ASN A 136 7.88 -11.26 2.82
N ASP A 137 7.08 -11.21 1.75
CA ASP A 137 6.21 -12.31 1.35
C ASP A 137 7.01 -13.40 0.59
N TYR A 138 7.71 -14.22 1.37
CA TYR A 138 8.43 -15.37 0.84
C TYR A 138 7.48 -16.56 0.69
N LEU A 139 7.24 -16.94 -0.57
CA LEU A 139 6.40 -18.08 -0.91
C LEU A 139 7.01 -19.37 -0.36
N SER A 140 6.18 -20.19 0.29
CA SER A 140 6.58 -21.51 0.80
C SER A 140 6.78 -22.55 -0.30
N GLY A 141 6.33 -22.25 -1.52
CA GLY A 141 6.51 -23.07 -2.72
C GLY A 141 5.72 -22.53 -3.91
N PHE A 142 5.86 -23.19 -5.06
CA PHE A 142 5.09 -22.93 -6.27
C PHE A 142 4.86 -24.25 -6.99
N ASN A 143 3.60 -24.67 -7.10
CA ASN A 143 3.22 -25.87 -7.83
C ASN A 143 2.62 -25.45 -9.17
N ALA A 144 3.13 -25.98 -10.27
CA ALA A 144 2.56 -25.77 -11.59
C ALA A 144 2.39 -27.10 -12.33
N TRP A 145 1.27 -27.24 -13.04
CA TRP A 145 0.95 -28.41 -13.83
C TRP A 145 0.21 -27.99 -15.10
N ARG A 146 0.21 -28.86 -16.12
CA ARG A 146 -0.64 -28.66 -17.29
C ARG A 146 -1.96 -29.36 -17.08
N ASP A 147 -3.04 -28.65 -17.35
CA ASP A 147 -4.34 -29.26 -17.48
C ASP A 147 -4.30 -30.29 -18.64
N PRO A 148 -4.65 -31.56 -18.40
CA PRO A 148 -4.54 -32.60 -19.41
C PRO A 148 -5.57 -32.45 -20.55
N ASP A 149 -6.69 -31.77 -20.31
CA ASP A 149 -7.77 -31.61 -21.28
C ASP A 149 -7.59 -30.34 -22.12
N THR A 150 -7.19 -29.22 -21.49
CA THR A 150 -7.05 -27.92 -22.17
C THR A 150 -5.61 -27.58 -22.55
N GLY A 151 -4.62 -28.23 -21.95
CA GLY A 151 -3.21 -27.91 -22.10
C GLY A 151 -2.77 -26.63 -21.37
N GLU A 152 -3.69 -25.93 -20.71
CA GLU A 152 -3.42 -24.69 -19.98
C GLU A 152 -2.48 -24.94 -18.79
N MET A 153 -1.58 -24.00 -18.54
CA MET A 153 -0.75 -24.02 -17.33
C MET A 153 -1.60 -23.61 -16.13
N LYS A 154 -1.86 -24.55 -15.23
CA LYS A 154 -2.44 -24.30 -13.91
C LYS A 154 -1.33 -24.20 -12.87
N TRP A 155 -1.60 -23.47 -11.80
CA TRP A 155 -0.65 -23.28 -10.72
C TRP A 155 -1.36 -23.05 -9.39
N ALA A 156 -0.66 -23.32 -8.30
CA ALA A 156 -1.10 -23.03 -6.95
C ALA A 156 0.11 -22.65 -6.08
N VAL A 157 -0.09 -21.65 -5.23
CA VAL A 157 0.85 -21.31 -4.15
C VAL A 157 0.28 -21.89 -2.86
N PRO A 158 0.99 -22.79 -2.18
CA PRO A 158 0.56 -23.26 -0.87
C PRO A 158 0.56 -22.10 0.14
N PRO A 159 -0.37 -22.09 1.11
CA PRO A 159 -0.41 -21.07 2.15
C PRO A 159 0.90 -21.01 2.92
N ARG A 160 1.16 -19.87 3.56
CA ARG A 160 2.40 -19.67 4.31
C ARG A 160 2.46 -20.68 5.47
N ARG A 161 3.47 -21.55 5.50
CA ARG A 161 3.75 -22.35 6.70
C ARG A 161 4.21 -21.37 7.78
N SER A 162 3.56 -21.37 8.94
CA SER A 162 4.06 -20.68 10.13
C SER A 162 5.50 -21.16 10.37
N GLN A 163 6.47 -20.27 10.20
CA GLN A 163 7.83 -20.53 10.67
C GLN A 163 7.71 -20.83 12.17
N PRO A 164 8.29 -21.94 12.67
CA PRO A 164 8.43 -22.07 14.11
C PRO A 164 9.20 -20.84 14.60
N PRO A 165 8.83 -20.26 15.75
CA PRO A 165 9.57 -19.14 16.32
C PRO A 165 11.03 -19.57 16.42
N ASP A 166 11.93 -18.70 15.95
CA ASP A 166 13.37 -18.94 15.88
C ASP A 166 13.83 -19.69 17.12
N GLY A 167 14.35 -20.90 16.87
CA GLY A 167 14.75 -21.82 17.91
C GLY A 167 15.62 -21.10 18.94
N ASN A 168 15.14 -21.16 20.19
CA ASN A 168 15.87 -20.85 21.41
C ASN A 168 17.38 -21.04 21.18
N ARG A 169 18.14 -19.94 21.09
CA ARG A 169 19.61 -20.00 21.17
C ARG A 169 19.93 -20.44 22.58
N ASP A 170 19.91 -21.75 22.79
CA ASP A 170 20.20 -22.36 24.06
C ASP A 170 21.69 -22.11 24.35
N ARG A 171 21.92 -21.08 25.17
CA ARG A 171 23.20 -20.84 25.85
C ARG A 171 23.36 -21.93 26.90
N THR A 172 23.74 -23.13 26.50
CA THR A 172 24.26 -24.12 27.45
C THR A 172 25.74 -24.33 27.17
N GLY A 173 26.54 -23.77 28.09
CA GLY A 173 27.97 -23.96 28.15
C GLY A 173 28.33 -25.44 28.26
N GLY A 174 29.33 -25.82 27.49
CA GLY A 174 29.98 -27.12 27.59
C GLY A 174 31.49 -26.92 27.46
N ARG A 175 32.14 -26.56 28.57
CA ARG A 175 33.59 -26.75 28.74
C ARG A 175 33.91 -28.22 28.40
N ARG A 176 34.79 -28.45 27.44
CA ARG A 176 35.62 -29.66 27.42
C ARG A 176 37.09 -29.26 27.59
N ARG A 177 37.60 -29.53 28.79
CA ARG A 177 38.94 -30.13 28.99
C ARG A 177 38.87 -31.51 28.28
N ILE A 178 39.90 -32.07 27.66
CA ILE A 178 41.35 -32.10 27.88
C ILE A 178 42.01 -32.08 26.50
#